data_AF-Q4RCC1-F1
#
_entry.id   AF-Q4RCC1-F1
#
_cell.length_a   1.000
_cell.length_b   1.000
_cell.length_c   1.000
_cell.angle_alpha   90.00
_cell.angle_beta   90.00
_cell.angle_gamma   90.00
#
_symmetry.space_group_name_H-M   'P 1'
#
loop_
_entity.id
_entity.type
_entity.pdbx_description
1 polymer ?
#
loop_
_entity_poly.entity_id
_entity_poly.type
_entity_poly.pdbx_seq_one_letter_code
_entity_poly.pdbx_strand_id
1 'polypeptide(L)'
;EDCHGIFRINVSVSKNLNLKLKPGENKPGFWVPRVWANPRNFNFDNVGNAMLALFEVLSLKGWVEVRDVIIHRVGPVMKFSPLNKAPLVSFSCVLCCKMRIRRAQMLVCLQIHGIYIHVFVFLGCMIGLTLFVGVVIANFNENKGTALLTVDQRRWEDLKSRLKIAQPLHLPPRP
;
A
#
# COMPACT_ATOMS: atom_id res chain seq x y z
N GLU A 1 -23.50 18.75 17.27
CA GLU A 1 -24.72 19.37 16.71
C GLU A 1 -24.41 20.53 15.76
N ASP A 2 -23.16 21.03 15.70
CA ASP A 2 -22.81 22.21 14.88
C ASP A 2 -22.63 21.95 13.36
N CYS A 3 -23.16 20.85 12.81
CA CYS A 3 -22.98 20.50 11.39
C CYS A 3 -24.14 21.03 10.52
N HIS A 4 -24.42 22.34 10.59
CA HIS A 4 -25.51 23.00 9.85
C HIS A 4 -25.04 24.29 9.16
N GLY A 5 -25.70 24.69 8.06
CA GLY A 5 -25.37 25.89 7.27
C GLY A 5 -24.34 25.63 6.15
N ILE A 6 -23.76 26.71 5.61
CA ILE A 6 -22.84 26.66 4.46
C ILE A 6 -21.39 26.99 4.86
N PHE A 7 -20.43 26.38 4.17
CA PHE A 7 -19.00 26.68 4.30
C PHE A 7 -18.32 26.75 2.93
N ARG A 8 -17.22 27.51 2.84
CA ARG A 8 -16.42 27.58 1.62
C ARG A 8 -15.42 26.43 1.59
N ILE A 9 -15.61 25.45 0.71
CA ILE A 9 -14.69 24.34 0.51
C ILE A 9 -13.56 24.74 -0.43
N ASN A 10 -12.33 24.35 -0.11
CA ASN A 10 -11.18 24.56 -0.97
C ASN A 10 -11.11 23.41 -1.99
N VAL A 11 -11.00 23.75 -3.28
CA VAL A 11 -10.89 22.75 -4.36
C VAL A 11 -9.43 22.37 -4.58
N SER A 12 -9.16 21.08 -4.75
CA SER A 12 -7.83 20.60 -5.13
C SER A 12 -7.58 20.88 -6.62
N VAL A 13 -6.76 21.90 -6.92
CA VAL A 13 -6.38 22.23 -8.31
C VAL A 13 -5.28 21.30 -8.82
N SER A 14 -4.21 21.13 -8.04
CA SER A 14 -3.12 20.20 -8.36
C SER A 14 -2.59 19.57 -7.08
N LYS A 15 -2.45 18.25 -7.07
CA LYS A 15 -1.87 17.49 -5.96
C LYS A 15 -0.33 17.55 -5.97
N ASN A 16 0.27 17.81 -7.13
CA ASN A 16 1.72 17.72 -7.33
C ASN A 16 2.42 19.08 -7.34
N LEU A 17 1.67 20.17 -7.45
CA LEU A 17 2.22 21.52 -7.52
C LEU A 17 2.20 22.19 -6.13
N ASN A 18 3.37 22.52 -5.60
CA ASN A 18 3.51 23.22 -4.31
C ASN A 18 3.51 24.75 -4.47
N LEU A 19 2.49 25.31 -5.11
CA LEU A 19 2.32 26.77 -5.16
C LEU A 19 1.98 27.32 -3.78
N LYS A 20 2.80 28.25 -3.29
CA LYS A 20 2.50 29.05 -2.09
C LYS A 20 1.61 30.21 -2.51
N LEU A 21 0.52 30.40 -1.78
CA LEU A 21 -0.40 31.51 -2.00
C LEU A 21 0.30 32.82 -1.63
N LYS A 22 0.02 33.87 -2.39
CA LYS A 22 0.44 35.22 -2.03
C LYS A 22 -0.32 35.68 -0.78
N PRO A 23 0.30 36.50 0.10
CA PRO A 23 -0.40 37.05 1.25
C PRO A 23 -1.59 37.88 0.77
N GLY A 24 -2.80 37.49 1.18
CA GLY A 24 -4.07 38.11 0.78
C GLY A 24 -4.89 37.32 -0.26
N GLU A 25 -4.34 36.26 -0.86
CA GLU A 25 -5.05 35.43 -1.83
C GLU A 25 -5.60 34.15 -1.19
N ASN A 26 -6.92 33.95 -1.31
CA ASN A 26 -7.59 32.75 -0.81
C ASN A 26 -7.44 31.58 -1.79
N LYS A 27 -7.36 30.35 -1.28
CA LYS A 27 -7.44 29.15 -2.13
C LYS A 27 -8.72 29.18 -2.98
N PRO A 28 -8.67 28.71 -4.24
CA PRO A 28 -9.86 28.59 -5.06
C PRO A 28 -10.85 27.63 -4.40
N GLY A 29 -12.13 28.02 -4.37
CA GLY A 29 -13.15 27.36 -3.58
C GLY A 29 -14.52 27.99 -3.74
N PHE A 30 -15.56 27.21 -3.50
CA PHE A 30 -16.97 27.61 -3.62
C PHE A 30 -17.76 27.20 -2.36
N TRP A 31 -18.98 27.70 -2.23
CA TRP A 31 -19.83 27.46 -1.07
C TRP A 31 -20.59 26.14 -1.19
N VAL A 32 -20.52 25.31 -0.15
CA VAL A 32 -21.19 24.00 -0.06
C VAL A 32 -21.90 23.85 1.29
N PRO A 33 -22.98 23.05 1.36
CA PRO A 33 -23.63 22.74 2.62
C PRO A 33 -22.72 21.88 3.51
N ARG A 34 -22.80 22.10 4.83
CA ARG A 34 -22.19 21.20 5.81
C ARG A 34 -23.01 19.92 5.90
N VAL A 35 -22.35 18.78 5.73
CA VAL A 35 -22.99 17.45 5.77
C VAL A 35 -22.14 16.52 6.62
N TRP A 36 -22.77 15.84 7.57
CA TRP A 36 -22.15 14.73 8.31
C TRP A 36 -22.24 13.46 7.46
N ALA A 37 -21.13 13.07 6.84
CA ALA A 37 -21.09 11.93 5.92
C ALA A 37 -19.85 11.04 6.10
N ASN A 38 -20.06 9.75 5.82
CA ASN A 38 -18.98 8.77 5.71
C ASN A 38 -18.16 9.01 4.43
N PRO A 39 -16.88 8.57 4.41
CA PRO A 39 -16.10 8.57 3.17
C PRO A 39 -16.85 7.80 2.08
N ARG A 40 -16.89 8.34 0.86
CA ARG A 40 -17.62 7.69 -0.24
C ARG A 40 -17.05 6.33 -0.64
N ASN A 41 -15.74 6.14 -0.47
CA ASN A 41 -15.05 4.95 -0.98
C ASN A 41 -15.13 3.76 -0.03
N PHE A 42 -15.27 3.98 1.28
CA PHE A 42 -15.31 2.89 2.26
C PHE A 42 -16.05 3.29 3.52
N ASN A 43 -16.73 2.31 4.13
CA ASN A 43 -17.31 2.38 5.45
C ASN A 43 -17.32 0.97 6.08
N PHE A 44 -17.43 0.92 7.41
CA PHE A 44 -17.46 -0.33 8.17
C PHE A 44 -18.81 -0.54 8.87
N ASP A 45 -19.89 0.06 8.33
CA ASP A 45 -21.22 0.04 8.95
C ASP A 45 -21.89 -1.34 8.80
N ASN A 46 -21.59 -2.06 7.72
CA ASN A 46 -22.10 -3.39 7.42
C ASN A 46 -20.95 -4.35 7.07
N VAL A 47 -21.15 -5.65 7.33
CA VAL A 47 -20.13 -6.67 7.01
C VAL A 47 -19.76 -6.71 5.52
N GLY A 48 -20.72 -6.49 4.62
CA GLY A 48 -20.46 -6.45 3.17
C GLY A 48 -19.57 -5.27 2.77
N ASN A 49 -19.87 -4.07 3.27
CA ASN A 49 -19.06 -2.88 3.01
C ASN A 49 -17.66 -3.00 3.65
N ALA A 50 -17.57 -3.61 4.83
CA ALA A 50 -16.30 -3.90 5.47
C ALA A 50 -15.45 -4.89 4.64
N MET A 51 -16.03 -5.97 4.13
CA MET A 51 -15.33 -6.92 3.27
C MET A 51 -14.85 -6.27 1.96
N LEU A 52 -15.68 -5.42 1.34
CA LEU A 52 -15.32 -4.68 0.14
C LEU A 52 -14.15 -3.70 0.41
N ALA A 53 -14.22 -2.95 1.51
CA ALA A 53 -13.14 -2.06 1.93
C ALA A 53 -11.82 -2.81 2.19
N LEU A 54 -11.89 -3.98 2.83
CA LEU A 54 -10.72 -4.83 3.07
C LEU A 54 -10.16 -5.42 1.77
N PHE A 55 -11.01 -5.78 0.80
CA PHE A 55 -10.58 -6.24 -0.51
C PHE A 55 -9.85 -5.13 -1.29
N GLU A 56 -10.35 -3.90 -1.26
CA GLU A 56 -9.64 -2.76 -1.85
C GLU A 56 -8.28 -2.54 -1.18
N VAL A 57 -8.20 -2.66 0.15
CA VAL A 57 -6.95 -2.58 0.91
C VAL A 57 -5.95 -3.69 0.51
N LEU A 58 -6.43 -4.92 0.24
CA LEU A 58 -5.58 -6.03 -0.23
C LEU A 58 -4.93 -5.75 -1.60
N SER A 59 -5.52 -4.87 -2.41
CA SER A 59 -4.91 -4.43 -3.67
C SER A 59 -3.74 -3.46 -3.49
N LEU A 60 -3.44 -3.04 -2.25
CA LEU A 60 -2.46 -2.01 -1.89
C LEU A 60 -2.69 -0.66 -2.59
N LYS A 61 -3.89 -0.40 -3.11
CA LYS A 61 -4.28 0.90 -3.67
C LYS A 61 -5.15 1.66 -2.68
N GLY A 62 -4.81 2.93 -2.42
CA GLY A 62 -5.60 3.79 -1.53
C GLY A 62 -5.61 3.38 -0.05
N TRP A 63 -4.93 2.30 0.33
CA TRP A 63 -4.93 1.77 1.70
C TRP A 63 -4.37 2.76 2.74
N VAL A 64 -3.50 3.67 2.29
CA VAL A 64 -2.96 4.78 3.10
C VAL A 64 -4.08 5.75 3.51
N GLU A 65 -5.03 6.05 2.62
CA GLU A 65 -6.17 6.91 2.93
C GLU A 65 -7.09 6.24 3.96
N VAL A 66 -7.32 4.93 3.82
CA VAL A 66 -8.10 4.12 4.78
C VAL A 66 -7.45 4.16 6.16
N ARG A 67 -6.13 3.94 6.22
CA ARG A 67 -5.35 4.02 7.47
C ARG A 67 -5.50 5.40 8.13
N ASP A 68 -5.27 6.47 7.37
CA ASP A 68 -5.26 7.83 7.91
C ASP A 68 -6.66 8.23 8.41
N VAL A 69 -7.73 7.80 7.72
CA VAL A 69 -9.11 8.02 8.16
C VAL A 69 -9.45 7.23 9.42
N ILE A 70 -9.03 5.96 9.53
CA ILE A 70 -9.27 5.14 10.74
C ILE A 70 -8.57 5.80 11.94
N ILE A 71 -7.30 6.20 11.77
CA ILE A 71 -6.52 6.87 12.82
C ILE A 71 -7.18 8.20 13.23
N HIS A 72 -7.66 8.99 12.26
CA HIS A 72 -8.22 10.32 12.54
C HIS A 72 -9.65 10.29 13.09
N ARG A 73 -10.50 9.35 12.64
CA ARG A 73 -11.92 9.31 13.02
C ARG A 73 -12.21 8.39 14.21
N VAL A 74 -11.44 7.32 14.38
CA VAL A 74 -11.64 6.30 15.44
C VAL A 74 -10.58 6.41 16.52
N GLY A 75 -9.37 6.85 16.15
CA GLY A 75 -8.30 7.07 17.13
C GLY A 75 -8.66 8.16 18.14
N PRO A 76 -7.95 8.20 19.29
CA PRO A 76 -8.15 9.24 20.28
C PRO A 76 -7.87 10.59 19.65
N VAL A 77 -8.74 11.56 19.93
CA VAL A 77 -8.65 12.93 19.42
C VAL A 77 -7.48 13.65 20.11
N MET A 78 -6.24 13.27 19.79
CA MET A 78 -5.13 14.20 19.91
C MET A 78 -5.30 15.18 18.76
N LYS A 79 -5.87 16.36 19.04
CA LYS A 79 -5.88 17.49 18.11
C LYS A 79 -4.43 17.78 17.71
N PHE A 80 -4.01 17.25 16.57
CA PHE A 80 -2.70 17.53 15.99
C PHE A 80 -2.79 18.92 15.35
N SER A 81 -2.39 19.96 16.09
CA SER A 81 -2.14 21.28 15.49
C SER A 81 -1.10 21.12 14.36
N PRO A 82 -1.32 21.71 13.18
CA PRO A 82 -0.44 21.52 12.03
C PRO A 82 0.77 22.45 12.17
N LEU A 83 1.73 22.08 13.00
CA LEU A 83 3.07 22.66 12.94
C LEU A 83 4.13 21.60 13.24
N ASN A 84 4.22 20.63 12.34
CA ASN A 84 5.47 20.17 11.74
C ASN A 84 5.16 18.97 10.84
N LYS A 85 5.37 19.16 9.53
CA LYS A 85 5.46 18.05 8.58
C LYS A 85 6.71 17.24 8.94
N ALA A 86 6.56 16.22 9.76
CA ALA A 86 7.47 15.09 9.72
C ALA A 86 6.86 14.07 8.75
N PRO A 87 7.42 13.87 7.55
CA PRO A 87 7.20 12.61 6.87
C PRO A 87 7.93 11.55 7.70
N LEU A 88 7.38 10.35 7.78
CA LEU A 88 8.07 9.05 8.00
C LEU A 88 7.13 8.10 8.73
N VAL A 89 6.01 7.75 8.08
CA VAL A 89 5.52 6.37 8.22
C VAL A 89 6.36 5.54 7.25
N SER A 90 7.60 5.30 7.65
CA SER A 90 8.51 4.41 6.92
C SER A 90 8.02 2.98 7.14
N PHE A 91 7.51 2.38 6.08
CA PHE A 91 7.37 0.94 5.93
C PHE A 91 8.76 0.29 5.95
N SER A 92 9.22 -0.07 7.15
CA SER A 92 10.03 -1.27 7.38
C SER A 92 10.57 -1.23 8.80
N CYS A 93 9.89 -1.93 9.70
CA CYS A 93 10.61 -2.61 10.76
C CYS A 93 10.14 -4.07 10.84
N VAL A 94 10.36 -4.79 9.73
CA VAL A 94 10.78 -6.20 9.77
C VAL A 94 12.18 -6.32 10.41
N LEU A 95 12.82 -5.21 10.79
CA LEU A 95 14.10 -5.16 11.48
C LEU A 95 13.98 -5.30 13.00
N CYS A 96 13.38 -6.42 13.41
CA CYS A 96 13.68 -7.11 14.67
C CYS A 96 15.15 -7.63 14.73
N CYS A 97 16.02 -7.28 13.76
CA CYS A 97 17.31 -7.95 13.55
C CYS A 97 18.57 -7.06 13.61
N LYS A 98 18.54 -5.90 14.29
CA LYS A 98 19.79 -5.26 14.73
C LYS A 98 19.63 -4.57 16.08
N MET A 99 20.35 -5.13 17.06
CA MET A 99 20.83 -4.53 18.31
C MET A 99 20.38 -3.09 18.59
N ARG A 100 19.65 -2.89 19.69
CA ARG A 100 20.22 -2.37 20.95
C ARG A 100 19.06 -2.07 21.91
N ILE A 101 19.03 -2.84 22.99
CA ILE A 101 18.23 -2.59 24.19
C ILE A 101 18.54 -1.17 24.68
N ARG A 102 17.62 -0.22 24.46
CA ARG A 102 17.45 0.95 25.32
C ARG A 102 15.96 1.15 25.56
N ARG A 103 15.57 0.78 26.78
CA ARG A 103 14.30 1.09 27.41
C ARG A 103 14.01 2.59 27.29
N ALA A 104 12.73 2.92 27.16
CA ALA A 104 12.17 4.27 27.28
C ALA A 104 12.19 5.17 26.03
N GLN A 105 11.68 4.67 24.88
CA GLN A 105 10.94 5.54 23.96
C GLN A 105 9.96 4.76 23.06
N MET A 106 9.26 3.77 23.60
CA MET A 106 8.08 3.25 22.91
C MET A 106 6.88 3.92 23.54
N LEU A 107 6.61 5.14 23.06
CA LEU A 107 5.38 5.89 23.21
C LEU A 107 4.24 5.10 22.53
N VAL A 108 3.99 3.86 22.99
CA VAL A 108 2.80 3.05 22.67
C VAL A 108 1.65 3.59 23.50
N CYS A 109 1.42 4.89 23.39
CA CYS A 109 0.24 5.53 23.91
C CYS A 109 -0.69 5.68 22.71
N LEU A 110 -1.75 4.85 22.68
CA LEU A 110 -3.04 5.23 22.11
C LEU A 110 -3.18 5.28 20.57
N GLN A 111 -2.69 4.28 19.81
CA GLN A 111 -3.08 4.08 18.40
C GLN A 111 -3.60 2.65 18.13
N ILE A 112 -4.52 2.17 18.98
CA ILE A 112 -5.03 0.79 18.96
C ILE A 112 -5.66 0.44 17.60
N HIS A 113 -6.39 1.37 16.98
CA HIS A 113 -7.11 1.11 15.73
C HIS A 113 -6.22 1.16 14.48
N GLY A 114 -5.10 1.91 14.53
CA GLY A 114 -4.11 1.91 13.44
C GLY A 114 -3.34 0.60 13.32
N ILE A 115 -3.24 -0.19 14.39
CA ILE A 115 -2.55 -1.48 14.38
C ILE A 115 -3.32 -2.50 13.53
N TYR A 116 -4.66 -2.49 13.60
CA TYR A 116 -5.52 -3.41 12.85
C TYR A 116 -5.20 -3.41 11.35
N ILE A 117 -5.16 -2.22 10.72
CA ILE A 117 -4.96 -2.11 9.27
C ILE A 117 -3.54 -2.54 8.85
N HIS A 118 -2.52 -2.26 9.67
CA HIS A 118 -1.15 -2.69 9.37
C HIS A 118 -0.97 -4.20 9.49
N VAL A 119 -1.55 -4.82 10.51
CA VAL A 119 -1.53 -6.28 10.69
C VAL A 119 -2.27 -6.96 9.54
N PHE A 120 -3.45 -6.44 9.15
CA PHE A 120 -4.22 -6.96 8.03
C PHE A 120 -3.44 -6.87 6.71
N VAL A 121 -2.84 -5.72 6.41
CA VAL A 121 -2.02 -5.54 5.20
C VAL A 121 -0.79 -6.47 5.22
N PHE A 122 -0.13 -6.61 6.37
CA PHE A 122 1.03 -7.51 6.50
C PHE A 122 0.64 -8.97 6.23
N LEU A 123 -0.37 -9.50 6.93
CA LEU A 123 -0.80 -10.89 6.75
C LEU A 123 -1.42 -11.13 5.36
N GLY A 124 -2.28 -10.23 4.89
CA GLY A 124 -2.99 -10.38 3.62
C GLY A 124 -2.09 -10.20 2.39
N CYS A 125 -1.23 -9.19 2.39
CA CYS A 125 -0.42 -8.87 1.21
C CYS A 125 0.93 -9.60 1.20
N MET A 126 1.62 -9.72 2.34
CA MET A 126 2.93 -10.39 2.37
C MET A 126 2.81 -11.91 2.37
N ILE A 127 1.83 -12.47 3.10
CA ILE A 127 1.65 -13.92 3.19
C ILE A 127 0.54 -14.39 2.25
N GLY A 128 -0.64 -13.75 2.25
CA GLY A 128 -1.77 -14.18 1.43
C GLY A 128 -1.47 -14.18 -0.08
N LEU A 129 -1.02 -13.05 -0.64
CA LEU A 129 -0.73 -12.96 -2.07
C LEU A 129 0.47 -13.84 -2.49
N THR A 130 1.48 -14.01 -1.63
CA THR A 130 2.63 -14.87 -1.95
C THR A 130 2.25 -16.35 -1.95
N LEU A 131 1.36 -16.78 -1.05
CA LEU A 131 0.79 -18.13 -1.09
C LEU A 131 -0.02 -18.37 -2.37
N PHE A 132 -0.85 -17.42 -2.79
CA PHE A 132 -1.61 -17.54 -4.03
C PHE A 132 -0.68 -17.69 -5.25
N VAL A 133 0.33 -16.82 -5.36
CA VAL A 133 1.34 -16.91 -6.43
C VAL A 133 2.10 -18.23 -6.36
N GLY A 134 2.43 -18.70 -5.15
CA GLY A 134 3.10 -19.98 -4.92
C GLY A 134 2.30 -21.18 -5.44
N VAL A 135 1.01 -21.26 -5.11
CA VAL A 135 0.11 -22.33 -5.58
C VAL A 135 -0.04 -22.31 -7.10
N VAL A 136 -0.22 -21.12 -7.69
CA VAL A 136 -0.35 -20.98 -9.16
C VAL A 136 0.93 -21.41 -9.87
N ILE A 137 2.11 -21.03 -9.37
CA ILE A 137 3.40 -21.44 -9.96
C ILE A 137 3.61 -22.95 -9.79
N ALA A 138 3.27 -23.52 -8.63
CA ALA A 138 3.38 -24.97 -8.40
C ALA A 138 2.50 -25.75 -9.39
N ASN A 139 1.23 -25.37 -9.53
CA ASN A 139 0.30 -25.98 -10.46
C ASN A 139 0.75 -25.81 -11.92
N PHE A 140 1.25 -24.63 -12.29
CA PHE A 140 1.80 -24.39 -13.63
C PHE A 140 3.02 -25.26 -13.93
N ASN A 141 3.92 -25.46 -12.96
CA ASN A 141 5.08 -26.33 -13.12
C ASN A 141 4.68 -27.81 -13.24
N GLU A 142 3.61 -28.22 -12.55
CA GLU A 142 3.04 -29.56 -12.61
C GLU A 142 2.38 -29.83 -13.96
N ASN A 143 1.53 -28.92 -14.46
CA ASN A 143 0.91 -29.02 -15.78
C ASN A 143 1.94 -28.98 -16.93
N LYS A 144 3.07 -28.31 -16.74
CA LYS A 144 4.20 -28.34 -17.68
C LYS A 144 5.03 -29.63 -17.63
N GLY A 145 4.84 -30.48 -16.63
CA GLY A 145 5.66 -31.67 -16.41
C GLY A 145 7.08 -31.39 -15.88
N THR A 146 7.39 -30.14 -15.52
CA THR A 146 8.72 -29.74 -14.99
C THR A 146 8.82 -29.77 -13.46
N ALA A 147 7.73 -30.12 -12.77
CA ALA A 147 7.66 -30.16 -11.31
C ALA A 147 8.55 -31.25 -10.69
N LEU A 148 8.62 -32.44 -11.29
CA LEU A 148 9.40 -33.59 -10.81
C LEU A 148 10.89 -33.56 -11.21
N LEU A 149 11.27 -32.64 -12.09
CA LEU A 149 12.66 -32.53 -12.56
C LEU A 149 13.55 -31.89 -11.49
N THR A 150 14.77 -32.42 -11.34
CA THR A 150 15.78 -31.79 -10.50
C THR A 150 16.20 -30.44 -11.08
N VAL A 151 16.84 -29.60 -10.25
CA VAL A 151 17.32 -28.28 -10.68
C VAL A 151 18.28 -28.40 -11.87
N ASP A 152 19.14 -29.40 -11.88
CA ASP A 152 20.11 -29.62 -12.97
C ASP A 152 19.45 -30.17 -14.23
N GLN A 153 18.46 -31.06 -14.11
CA GLN A 153 17.66 -31.53 -15.25
C GLN A 153 16.90 -30.36 -15.90
N ARG A 154 16.33 -29.46 -15.10
CA ARG A 154 15.66 -28.26 -15.61
C ARG A 154 16.62 -27.32 -16.33
N ARG A 155 17.82 -27.11 -15.78
CA ARG A 155 18.88 -26.32 -16.42
C ARG A 155 19.34 -26.95 -17.75
N TRP A 156 19.40 -28.28 -17.81
CA TRP A 156 19.72 -28.99 -19.05
C TRP A 156 18.66 -28.79 -20.14
N GLU A 157 17.37 -28.88 -19.80
CA GLU A 157 16.30 -28.61 -20.79
C GLU A 157 16.28 -27.13 -21.22
N ASP A 158 16.54 -26.18 -20.31
CA ASP A 158 16.68 -24.76 -20.66
C ASP A 158 17.88 -24.54 -21.60
N LEU A 159 19.02 -25.18 -21.35
CA LEU A 159 20.20 -25.13 -22.22
C LEU A 159 19.90 -25.72 -23.60
N LYS A 160 19.25 -26.89 -23.66
CA LYS A 160 18.86 -27.55 -24.91
C LYS A 160 17.90 -26.67 -25.72
N SER A 161 16.96 -26.00 -25.05
CA SER A 161 16.06 -25.03 -25.68
C SER A 161 16.80 -23.82 -26.24
N ARG A 162 17.78 -23.28 -25.52
CA ARG A 162 18.60 -22.14 -25.98
C ARG A 162 19.49 -22.52 -27.17
N LEU A 163 20.13 -23.69 -27.13
CA LEU A 163 20.98 -24.18 -28.21
C LEU A 163 20.20 -24.46 -29.50
N LYS A 164 18.94 -24.92 -29.40
CA LYS A 164 18.05 -25.07 -30.57
C LYS A 164 17.76 -23.75 -31.28
N ILE A 165 17.82 -22.63 -30.58
CA ILE A 165 17.56 -21.28 -31.13
C ILE A 165 18.88 -20.60 -31.56
N ALA A 166 20.02 -21.03 -31.01
CA ALA A 166 21.33 -20.47 -31.34
C ALA A 166 21.69 -20.73 -32.80
N GLN A 167 22.01 -19.66 -33.53
CA GLN A 167 22.51 -19.70 -34.90
C GLN A 167 24.04 -19.59 -34.90
N PRO A 168 24.73 -20.16 -35.90
CA PRO A 168 26.18 -20.00 -36.03
C PRO A 168 26.54 -18.53 -36.23
N LEU A 169 27.72 -18.14 -35.72
CA LEU A 169 28.25 -16.80 -35.88
C LEU A 169 28.70 -16.58 -37.33
N HIS A 170 27.98 -15.74 -38.07
CA HIS A 170 28.32 -15.37 -39.45
C HIS A 170 29.41 -14.28 -39.50
N LEU A 171 30.59 -14.53 -38.89
CA LEU A 171 31.74 -13.65 -39.03
C LEU A 171 32.72 -14.20 -40.08
N PRO A 172 33.11 -13.40 -41.10
CA PRO A 172 34.18 -13.79 -42.02
C PRO A 172 35.54 -13.82 -41.30
N PRO A 173 36.49 -14.66 -41.75
CA PRO A 173 37.85 -14.68 -41.22
C PRO A 173 38.56 -13.34 -41.47
N ARG A 174 39.45 -12.97 -40.54
CA ARG A 174 40.29 -11.78 -40.72
C ARG A 174 41.29 -12.06 -41.86
N PRO A 175 41.46 -11.14 -42.82
CA PRO A 175 42.39 -11.32 -43.95
C PRO A 175 43.85 -11.42 -43.49
#